data_AF-A0A6G6K6C0-F1
#
_entry.id   AF-A0A6G6K6C0-F1
#
_cell.length_a   1.000
_cell.length_b   1.000
_cell.length_c   1.000
_cell.angle_alpha   90.00
_cell.angle_beta   90.00
_cell.angle_gamma   90.00
#
_symmetry.space_group_name_H-M   'P 1'
#
loop_
_entity.id
_entity.type
_entity.pdbx_description
1 polymer ?
#
loop_
_entity_poly.entity_id
_entity_poly.type
_entity_poly.pdbx_seq_one_letter_code
_entity_poly.pdbx_strand_id
1 'polypeptide(L)'
;MHEKSATVYVLEICRSRGRQFSLRDIVSRIHELHPELTEDFPNVWGELVRRKKVRICHAGETLLYEVVMTSHGHHHPQHKHH
;
A
#
# COMPACT_ATOMS: atom_id res chain seq x y z
N MET A 1 -13.40 14.22 15.97
CA MET A 1 -12.03 14.21 15.46
C MET A 1 -11.90 12.96 14.61
N HIS A 2 -11.48 13.07 13.34
CA HIS A 2 -11.34 11.88 12.49
C HIS A 2 -10.15 11.08 13.01
N GLU A 3 -10.43 10.01 13.74
CA GLU A 3 -9.49 8.92 13.96
C GLU A 3 -9.20 8.33 12.57
N LYS A 4 -8.22 8.92 11.88
CA LYS A 4 -7.72 8.36 10.63
C LYS A 4 -7.09 7.03 11.00
N SER A 5 -7.82 5.95 10.73
CA SER A 5 -7.39 4.57 10.97
C SER A 5 -5.94 4.38 10.53
N ALA A 6 -5.10 3.76 11.37
CA ALA A 6 -3.69 3.49 11.10
C ALA A 6 -3.45 2.90 9.70
N THR A 7 -4.39 2.10 9.20
CA THR A 7 -4.41 1.54 7.84
C THR A 7 -4.39 2.59 6.73
N VAL A 8 -5.10 3.71 6.91
CA VAL A 8 -5.10 4.84 5.96
C VAL A 8 -3.74 5.52 5.94
N TYR A 9 -3.17 5.81 7.11
CA TYR A 9 -1.87 6.48 7.21
C TYR A 9 -0.73 5.64 6.63
N VAL A 10 -0.64 4.36 6.99
CA VAL A 10 0.39 3.46 6.45
C VAL A 10 0.27 3.36 4.93
N LEU A 11 -0.96 3.32 4.39
CA LEU A 11 -1.19 3.32 2.95
C LEU A 11 -0.77 4.64 2.29
N GLU A 12 -1.00 5.79 2.93
CA GLU A 12 -0.53 7.10 2.45
C GLU A 12 1.00 7.18 2.40
N ILE A 13 1.69 6.66 3.42
CA ILE A 13 3.16 6.56 3.44
C ILE A 13 3.66 5.67 2.29
N CYS A 14 3.00 4.53 2.04
CA CYS A 14 3.33 3.67 0.91
C CYS A 14 3.20 4.41 -0.43
N ARG A 15 2.11 5.18 -0.61
CA ARG A 15 1.87 5.97 -1.83
C ARG A 15 2.89 7.08 -2.02
N SER A 16 3.36 7.71 -0.94
CA SER A 16 4.32 8.81 -1.04
C SER A 16 5.75 8.37 -1.40
N ARG A 17 6.10 7.09 -1.20
CA ARG A 17 7.43 6.57 -1.53
C ARG A 17 7.67 6.37 -3.04
N GLY A 18 6.62 6.39 -3.86
CA GLY A 18 6.70 6.25 -5.31
C GLY A 18 6.23 4.89 -5.81
N ARG A 19 6.83 4.41 -6.91
CA ARG A 19 6.36 3.22 -7.62
C ARG A 19 6.63 1.92 -6.86
N GLN A 20 7.77 1.82 -6.20
CA GLN A 20 8.21 0.63 -5.46
C GLN A 20 8.90 1.05 -4.17
N PHE A 21 8.79 0.23 -3.13
CA PHE A 21 9.39 0.49 -1.82
C PHE A 21 9.69 -0.83 -1.11
N SER A 22 10.70 -0.83 -0.22
CA SER A 22 10.93 -1.96 0.68
C SER A 22 10.12 -1.81 1.96
N LEU A 23 9.91 -2.91 2.68
CA LEU A 23 9.29 -2.87 4.01
C LEU A 23 10.09 -1.98 4.98
N ARG A 24 11.43 -2.03 4.88
CA ARG A 24 12.34 -1.23 5.71
C ARG A 24 12.13 0.27 5.51
N ASP A 25 11.92 0.71 4.27
CA ASP A 25 11.68 2.13 3.95
C ASP A 25 10.38 2.65 4.57
N ILE A 26 9.36 1.79 4.65
CA ILE A 26 8.07 2.11 5.25
C ILE A 26 8.20 2.17 6.78
N VAL A 27 8.81 1.16 7.40
CA VAL A 27 9.01 1.14 8.86
C VAL A 27 9.86 2.32 9.32
N SER A 28 10.96 2.63 8.62
CA SER A 28 11.79 3.80 8.94
C SER A 28 10.98 5.08 8.88
N ARG A 29 10.08 5.21 7.91
CA ARG A 29 9.25 6.42 7.77
C ARG A 29 8.18 6.54 8.84
N ILE A 30 7.57 5.42 9.21
CA ILE A 30 6.62 5.36 10.32
C ILE A 30 7.34 5.79 11.59
N HIS A 31 8.53 5.25 11.86
CA HIS A 31 9.31 5.61 13.04
C HIS A 31 9.67 7.11 13.09
N GLU A 32 9.98 7.71 11.94
CA GLU A 32 10.28 9.15 11.85
C GLU A 32 9.06 10.06 12.04
N LEU A 33 7.88 9.67 11.54
CA LEU A 33 6.70 10.54 11.50
C LEU A 33 5.67 10.26 12.60
N HIS A 34 5.45 8.98 12.87
CA HIS A 34 4.40 8.45 13.74
C HIS A 34 4.92 7.20 14.45
N PRO A 35 5.93 7.33 15.34
CA PRO A 35 6.52 6.19 16.03
C PRO A 35 5.48 5.37 16.81
N GLU A 36 4.38 5.99 17.26
CA GLU A 36 3.24 5.35 17.91
C GLU A 36 2.57 4.26 17.06
N LEU A 37 2.66 4.35 15.73
CA LEU A 37 2.08 3.36 14.81
C LEU A 37 2.99 2.15 14.58
N THR A 38 4.21 2.15 15.15
CA THR A 38 5.18 1.06 14.95
C THR A 38 4.69 -0.26 15.55
N GLU A 39 4.00 -0.20 16.69
CA GLU A 39 3.45 -1.39 17.36
C GLU A 39 2.28 -2.01 16.57
N ASP A 40 1.43 -1.18 15.98
CA ASP A 40 0.28 -1.60 15.18
C ASP A 40 0.67 -2.00 13.74
N PHE A 41 1.86 -1.62 13.28
CA PHE A 41 2.29 -1.81 11.91
C PHE A 41 2.16 -3.25 11.40
N PRO A 42 2.53 -4.32 12.13
CA PRO A 42 2.37 -5.69 11.64
C PRO A 42 0.91 -6.06 11.32
N ASN A 43 -0.02 -5.64 12.18
CA ASN A 43 -1.45 -5.89 12.00
C ASN A 43 -1.99 -5.12 10.79
N VAL A 44 -1.65 -3.83 10.72
CA VAL A 44 -2.03 -2.95 9.60
C VAL A 44 -1.46 -3.47 8.27
N TRP A 45 -0.18 -3.87 8.26
CA TRP A 45 0.47 -4.41 7.09
C TRP A 45 -0.21 -5.70 6.60
N GLY A 46 -0.52 -6.61 7.53
CA GLY A 46 -1.28 -7.82 7.24
C GLY A 46 -2.65 -7.51 6.62
N GLU A 47 -3.35 -6.49 7.12
CA GLU A 47 -4.60 -6.03 6.52
C GLU A 47 -4.42 -5.49 5.10
N LEU A 48 -3.42 -4.64 4.86
CA LEU A 48 -3.14 -4.05 3.54
C LEU A 48 -2.81 -5.13 2.50
N VAL A 49 -2.01 -6.13 2.86
CA VAL A 49 -1.69 -7.26 1.99
C VAL A 49 -2.92 -8.13 1.75
N ARG A 50 -3.66 -8.51 2.80
CA ARG A 50 -4.88 -9.34 2.70
C ARG A 50 -5.95 -8.68 1.84
N ARG A 51 -6.12 -7.36 1.95
CA ARG A 51 -7.05 -6.57 1.13
C ARG A 51 -6.50 -6.22 -0.26
N LYS A 52 -5.34 -6.76 -0.65
CA LYS A 52 -4.67 -6.50 -1.93
C LYS A 52 -4.47 -5.01 -2.22
N LYS A 53 -4.21 -4.21 -1.18
CA LYS A 53 -3.85 -2.79 -1.31
C LYS A 53 -2.37 -2.59 -1.58
N VAL A 54 -1.56 -3.53 -1.11
CA VAL A 54 -0.12 -3.62 -1.37
C VAL A 54 0.20 -5.03 -1.85
N ARG A 55 1.14 -5.17 -2.78
CA ARG A 55 1.62 -6.47 -3.27
C ARG A 55 3.14 -6.47 -3.43
N ILE A 56 3.73 -7.66 -3.41
CA ILE A 56 5.13 -7.86 -3.81
C ILE A 56 5.21 -7.68 -5.33
N CYS A 57 6.14 -6.85 -5.79
CA CYS A 57 6.43 -6.65 -7.22
C CYS A 57 7.79 -7.22 -7.63
N HIS A 58 8.70 -7.42 -6.68
CA HIS A 58 9.99 -8.07 -6.90
C HIS A 58 10.38 -8.91 -5.68
N ALA A 59 10.83 -10.15 -5.94
CA ALA A 59 11.25 -11.10 -4.93
C ALA A 59 12.72 -11.53 -5.16
N GLY A 60 13.63 -10.57 -5.02
CA GLY A 60 15.08 -10.80 -5.02
C GLY A 60 15.66 -10.83 -3.61
N GLU A 61 16.92 -10.42 -3.44
CA GLU A 61 17.57 -10.31 -2.13
C GLU A 61 16.82 -9.36 -1.18
N THR A 62 16.20 -8.31 -1.73
CA THR A 62 15.27 -7.43 -1.01
C THR A 62 13.90 -7.52 -1.66
N LEU A 63 12.87 -7.77 -0.83
CA LEU A 63 11.49 -7.73 -1.27
C LEU A 63 11.07 -6.28 -1.53
N LEU A 64 10.59 -6.02 -2.75
CA LEU A 64 9.99 -4.75 -3.10
C LEU A 64 8.48 -4.92 -3.24
N TYR A 65 7.79 -3.90 -2.76
CA TYR A 65 6.35 -3.80 -2.74
C TYR A 65 5.90 -2.61 -3.57
N GLU A 66 4.66 -2.66 -4.04
CA GLU A 66 4.00 -1.53 -4.68
C GLU A 66 2.55 -1.43 -4.20
N VAL A 67 1.99 -0.22 -4.26
CA VAL A 67 0.57 -0.01 -4.01
C VAL A 67 -0.22 -0.45 -5.24
N VAL A 68 -1.23 -1.29 -5.02
CA VAL A 68 -2.16 -1.71 -6.07
C VAL A 68 -3.06 -0.52 -6.39
N MET A 69 -2.79 0.16 -7.50
CA MET A 69 -3.74 1.13 -8.05
C MET A 69 -4.95 0.36 -8.52
N THR A 70 -6.12 0.59 -7.90
CA THR A 70 -7.37 0.11 -8.44
C THR A 70 -7.62 0.90 -9.72
N SER A 71 -7.19 0.38 -10.86
CA SER A 71 -7.73 0.80 -12.14
C SER A 71 -9.24 0.56 -12.07
N HIS A 72 -10.05 1.60 -11.98
CA HIS A 72 -11.45 1.51 -12.41
C HIS A 72 -11.43 1.29 -13.93
N GLY A 73 -11.19 0.04 -14.33
CA GLY A 73 -11.21 -0.43 -15.69
C GLY A 73 -12.39 -1.38 -15.88
N HIS A 74 -13.61 -0.87 -15.78
CA HIS A 74 -14.77 -1.51 -16.38
C HIS A 74 -15.54 -0.46 -17.18
N HIS A 75 -15.10 -0.25 -18.41
CA HIS A 75 -15.99 -0.14 -19.56
C HIS A 75 -15.15 -0.34 -20.82
N HIS A 76 -15.14 -1.59 -21.28
CA HIS A 76 -14.71 -1.95 -22.62
C HIS A 76 -15.89 -1.62 -23.55
N PRO A 77 -15.81 -0.69 -24.51
CA PRO A 77 -16.85 -0.54 -25.50
C PRO A 77 -16.49 -1.47 -26.67
N GLN A 78 -17.08 -2.66 -26.70
CA GLN A 78 -16.99 -3.49 -27.89
C GLN A 78 -18.27 -4.27 -28.11
N HIS A 79 -19.27 -3.61 -28.69
CA HIS A 79 -20.20 -4.28 -29.57
C HIS A 79 -20.39 -3.42 -30.82
N LYS A 80 -19.65 -3.77 -31.87
CA LYS A 80 -20.06 -3.50 -33.25
C LYS A 80 -21.38 -4.23 -33.47
N HIS A 81 -22.44 -3.53 -33.86
CA HIS A 81 -23.58 -4.11 -34.59
C HIS A 81 -24.45 -2.96 -35.12
N HIS A 82 -24.21 -2.56 -36.38
CA HIS A 82 -25.14 -2.61 -37.52
C HIS A 82 -24.55 -1.81 -38.69
#